data_AF-K2ANW1-F1
#
_entry.id   AF-K2ANW1-F1
#
_cell.length_a   1.000
_cell.length_b   1.000
_cell.length_c   1.000
_cell.angle_alpha   90.00
_cell.angle_beta   90.00
_cell.angle_gamma   90.00
#
_symmetry.space_group_name_H-M   'P 1'
#
loop_
_entity.id
_entity.type
_entity.pdbx_description
1 polymer ?
#
loop_
_entity_poly.entity_id
_entity_poly.type
_entity_poly.pdbx_seq_one_letter_code
_entity_poly.pdbx_strand_id
1 'polypeptide(L)'
;MFSGFGFQFFNLDGASTHHMINEIGYRHALAKKKKNGFPGTISLDLHSGYYGPDGKWSRKIGLVSDHMYNPLTDDGDAINNAIEAFKIACIEMNSDNKLQRKLAHFTCARGLHFVVDGLTPAHHKGHRLKNIKGWSNWHDPHWDHSKPDMGNLLFGKHSRFEFACARYMFFNTKKIIKNYRTFRKNASLEPFQNPEDLKTFLMDKALRISQTQVYEKFLTGKKIKQQIIKETFPEIIHAVEIYIRSLYLLAATRKKHGKFYIRIPRPSDIKHAFLQALVPKKPKNTNSVGTQYNQSGTGENIEHNRDHAKQNS
;
A
#
# COMPACT_ATOMS: atom_id res chain seq x y z
N MET A 1 8.23 -4.69 1.07
CA MET A 1 9.64 -4.92 0.66
C MET A 1 10.42 -3.62 0.90
N PHE A 2 11.77 -3.60 0.89
CA PHE A 2 12.47 -2.31 1.06
C PHE A 2 12.20 -1.38 -0.12
N SER A 3 11.51 -0.29 0.15
CA SER A 3 11.00 0.69 -0.81
C SER A 3 11.86 1.94 -0.97
N GLY A 4 12.85 2.13 -0.09
CA GLY A 4 13.81 3.23 -0.14
C GLY A 4 14.14 3.78 1.24
N PHE A 5 15.20 4.59 1.33
CA PHE A 5 15.53 5.38 2.51
C PHE A 5 15.98 6.76 2.03
N GLY A 6 15.26 7.80 2.45
CA GLY A 6 15.57 9.18 2.11
C GLY A 6 16.15 9.93 3.31
N PHE A 7 17.42 10.34 3.23
CA PHE A 7 17.88 11.50 3.98
C PHE A 7 17.56 12.76 3.18
N GLN A 8 17.45 13.92 3.84
CA GLN A 8 17.08 15.21 3.25
C GLN A 8 17.93 15.62 2.01
N PHE A 9 19.07 14.95 1.78
CA PHE A 9 20.01 15.22 0.70
C PHE A 9 20.39 13.99 -0.17
N PHE A 10 19.90 12.78 0.16
CA PHE A 10 20.19 11.56 -0.62
C PHE A 10 18.93 10.71 -0.78
N ASN A 11 18.50 10.54 -2.03
CA ASN A 11 17.39 9.65 -2.37
C ASN A 11 17.94 8.28 -2.83
N LEU A 12 17.83 7.25 -1.97
CA LEU A 12 18.18 5.86 -2.34
C LEU A 12 17.01 5.10 -3.00
N ASP A 13 15.89 5.77 -3.30
CA ASP A 13 14.70 5.16 -3.93
C ASP A 13 15.05 4.53 -5.29
N GLY A 14 15.99 5.12 -6.04
CA GLY A 14 16.50 4.59 -7.32
C GLY A 14 17.29 3.27 -7.20
N ALA A 15 17.50 2.77 -5.98
CA ALA A 15 18.09 1.45 -5.72
C ALA A 15 17.20 0.61 -4.79
N SER A 16 15.92 0.99 -4.61
CA SER A 16 15.00 0.22 -3.80
C SER A 16 14.50 -1.02 -4.53
N THR A 17 14.04 -2.01 -3.77
CA THR A 17 13.55 -3.27 -4.35
C THR A 17 12.30 -3.02 -5.18
N HIS A 18 11.41 -2.13 -4.70
CA HIS A 18 10.19 -1.72 -5.40
C HIS A 18 10.53 -1.08 -6.75
N HIS A 19 11.47 -0.13 -6.74
CA HIS A 19 11.93 0.54 -7.93
C HIS A 19 12.45 -0.45 -8.98
N MET A 20 13.41 -1.30 -8.60
CA MET A 20 14.03 -2.25 -9.53
C MET A 20 13.02 -3.24 -10.10
N ILE A 21 12.07 -3.74 -9.29
CA ILE A 21 10.98 -4.61 -9.77
C ILE A 21 10.11 -3.86 -10.78
N ASN A 22 9.67 -2.65 -10.41
CA ASN A 22 8.80 -1.82 -11.25
C ASN A 22 9.46 -1.45 -12.57
N GLU A 23 10.74 -1.08 -12.54
CA GLU A 23 11.51 -0.74 -13.73
C GLU A 23 11.65 -1.93 -14.69
N ILE A 24 11.96 -3.13 -14.16
CA ILE A 24 12.04 -4.34 -14.97
C ILE A 24 10.67 -4.67 -15.58
N GLY A 25 9.61 -4.71 -14.77
CA GLY A 25 8.25 -5.00 -15.24
C GLY A 25 7.78 -3.98 -16.28
N TYR A 26 8.02 -2.69 -16.06
CA TYR A 26 7.70 -1.60 -16.98
C TYR A 26 8.41 -1.77 -18.34
N ARG A 27 9.73 -2.00 -18.33
CA ARG A 27 10.50 -2.21 -19.56
C ARG A 27 9.95 -3.39 -20.36
N HIS A 28 9.53 -4.46 -19.70
CA HIS A 28 8.96 -5.63 -20.37
C HIS A 28 7.51 -5.41 -20.85
N ALA A 29 6.70 -4.68 -20.10
CA ALA A 29 5.35 -4.30 -20.50
C ALA A 29 5.35 -3.43 -21.77
N LEU A 30 6.33 -2.53 -21.89
CA LEU A 30 6.33 -1.46 -22.90
C LEU A 30 7.47 -1.50 -23.92
N ALA A 31 8.25 -2.58 -23.97
CA ALA A 31 9.41 -2.75 -24.86
C ALA A 31 9.18 -2.41 -26.36
N LYS A 32 7.92 -2.29 -26.81
CA LYS A 32 7.54 -1.95 -28.19
C LYS A 32 6.54 -0.79 -28.32
N LYS A 33 6.14 -0.13 -27.23
CA LYS A 33 5.15 0.97 -27.24
C LYS A 33 5.82 2.32 -26.95
N LYS A 34 6.31 3.02 -27.97
CA LYS A 34 6.67 4.45 -27.86
C LYS A 34 5.38 5.28 -27.75
N LYS A 35 4.77 5.44 -26.57
CA LYS A 35 3.65 6.41 -26.42
C LYS A 35 3.57 7.06 -25.03
N ASN A 36 3.41 8.38 -25.10
CA ASN A 36 3.02 9.33 -24.06
C ASN A 36 1.78 8.82 -23.32
N GLY A 37 1.87 8.60 -22.00
CA GLY A 37 0.69 8.24 -21.20
C GLY A 37 1.00 7.71 -19.81
N PHE A 38 2.11 7.00 -19.62
CA PHE A 38 2.49 6.44 -18.32
C PHE A 38 3.65 7.24 -17.72
N PRO A 39 3.77 7.30 -16.39
CA PRO A 39 4.94 7.89 -15.75
C PRO A 39 6.23 7.32 -16.35
N GLY A 40 7.19 8.18 -16.66
CA GLY A 40 8.56 7.71 -16.91
C GLY A 40 9.05 6.96 -15.66
N THR A 41 10.03 6.08 -15.81
CA THR A 41 10.63 5.34 -14.69
C THR A 41 10.95 6.26 -13.52
N ILE A 42 11.57 7.42 -13.76
CA ILE A 42 11.85 8.47 -12.75
C ILE A 42 10.62 8.87 -11.91
N SER A 43 9.44 8.92 -12.52
CA SER A 43 8.19 9.26 -11.83
C SER A 43 7.60 8.08 -11.05
N LEU A 44 7.94 6.83 -11.39
CA LEU A 44 7.65 5.68 -10.53
C LEU A 44 8.52 5.76 -9.27
N ASP A 45 9.79 6.10 -9.44
CA ASP A 45 10.83 6.04 -8.39
C ASP A 45 10.54 7.04 -7.27
N LEU A 46 10.28 8.29 -7.65
CA LEU A 46 9.96 9.37 -6.72
C LEU A 46 8.65 9.14 -5.96
N HIS A 47 7.71 8.39 -6.55
CA HIS A 47 6.35 8.26 -6.04
C HIS A 47 6.02 6.88 -5.44
N SER A 48 6.91 5.88 -5.57
CA SER A 48 6.85 4.65 -4.76
C SER A 48 7.56 4.82 -3.41
N GLY A 49 8.68 5.57 -3.37
CA GLY A 49 9.46 5.77 -2.14
C GLY A 49 9.12 7.07 -1.41
N TYR A 50 9.93 8.11 -1.58
CA TYR A 50 9.92 9.35 -0.78
C TYR A 50 8.58 10.09 -0.73
N TYR A 51 7.86 10.19 -1.85
CA TYR A 51 6.49 10.75 -1.88
C TYR A 51 5.40 9.67 -1.83
N GLY A 52 5.80 8.40 -1.77
CA GLY A 52 4.95 7.25 -1.87
C GLY A 52 4.39 6.75 -0.54
N PRO A 53 3.80 5.55 -0.53
CA PRO A 53 3.21 4.93 0.66
C PRO A 53 4.14 4.85 1.87
N ASP A 54 5.45 4.68 1.63
CA ASP A 54 6.44 4.47 2.70
C ASP A 54 7.17 5.77 3.12
N GLY A 55 6.95 6.87 2.40
CA GLY A 55 7.63 8.14 2.62
C GLY A 55 6.97 9.04 3.67
N LYS A 56 7.77 9.84 4.39
CA LYS A 56 7.30 10.80 5.42
C LYS A 56 6.29 11.86 4.94
N TRP A 57 6.21 12.10 3.63
CA TRP A 57 5.40 13.18 3.03
C TRP A 57 4.03 12.74 2.52
N SER A 58 3.75 11.44 2.43
CA SER A 58 2.36 11.00 2.35
C SER A 58 1.76 11.14 3.76
N ARG A 59 0.62 11.83 3.87
CA ARG A 59 -0.07 12.12 5.15
C ARG A 59 -0.11 10.88 6.04
N LYS A 60 0.21 11.02 7.35
CA LYS A 60 0.25 9.95 8.38
C LYS A 60 0.67 8.62 7.76
N ILE A 61 1.98 8.32 7.76
CA ILE A 61 2.56 6.98 7.46
C ILE A 61 1.47 5.92 7.69
N GLY A 62 1.09 5.23 6.61
CA GLY A 62 -0.17 4.47 6.52
C GLY A 62 -0.38 3.51 7.68
N LEU A 63 -1.62 3.08 7.88
CA LEU A 63 -1.88 1.98 8.81
C LEU A 63 -1.06 0.77 8.31
N VAL A 64 -0.39 0.03 9.20
CA VAL A 64 0.48 -1.09 8.78
C VAL A 64 -0.29 -2.12 7.96
N SER A 65 -1.60 -2.29 8.20
CA SER A 65 -2.48 -3.12 7.37
C SER A 65 -2.50 -2.78 5.87
N ASP A 66 -2.18 -1.54 5.49
CA ASP A 66 -2.24 -1.06 4.10
C ASP A 66 -1.21 -1.74 3.20
N HIS A 67 -0.09 -2.18 3.80
CA HIS A 67 1.03 -2.84 3.14
C HIS A 67 0.95 -4.36 3.23
N MET A 68 0.10 -4.88 4.10
CA MET A 68 0.03 -6.32 4.35
C MET A 68 -1.10 -6.95 3.54
N TYR A 69 -0.92 -8.21 3.17
CA TYR A 69 -1.98 -9.05 2.62
C TYR A 69 -1.69 -10.52 2.92
N ASN A 70 -2.48 -11.15 3.78
CA ASN A 70 -2.37 -12.58 4.08
C ASN A 70 -3.27 -13.39 3.12
N PRO A 71 -2.70 -14.12 2.14
CA PRO A 71 -3.48 -14.87 1.16
C PRO A 71 -4.13 -16.14 1.72
N LEU A 72 -3.80 -16.57 2.95
CA LEU A 72 -4.41 -17.74 3.59
C LEU A 72 -5.72 -17.38 4.32
N THR A 73 -5.84 -16.14 4.79
CA THR A 73 -7.01 -15.66 5.54
C THR A 73 -7.79 -14.58 4.79
N ASP A 74 -7.31 -14.18 3.62
CA ASP A 74 -7.82 -13.05 2.83
C ASP A 74 -7.95 -11.74 3.64
N ASP A 75 -6.94 -11.45 4.47
CA ASP A 75 -6.90 -10.26 5.33
C ASP A 75 -5.78 -9.30 4.90
N GLY A 76 -5.90 -8.03 5.24
CA GLY A 76 -5.00 -6.94 4.83
C GLY A 76 -5.46 -6.21 3.58
N ASP A 77 -4.91 -5.02 3.34
CA ASP A 77 -5.42 -4.10 2.32
C ASP A 77 -4.51 -3.94 1.09
N ALA A 78 -3.30 -4.51 1.07
CA ALA A 78 -2.34 -4.22 -0.01
C ALA A 78 -2.91 -4.50 -1.42
N ILE A 79 -3.50 -5.68 -1.64
CA ILE A 79 -4.09 -6.01 -2.95
C ILE A 79 -5.29 -5.11 -3.27
N ASN A 80 -6.15 -4.81 -2.28
CA ASN A 80 -7.30 -3.91 -2.48
C ASN A 80 -6.84 -2.49 -2.84
N ASN A 81 -5.84 -1.98 -2.14
CA ASN A 81 -5.21 -0.68 -2.39
C ASN A 81 -4.58 -0.61 -3.78
N ALA A 82 -3.94 -1.69 -4.24
CA ALA A 82 -3.42 -1.79 -5.60
C ALA A 82 -4.52 -1.69 -6.65
N ILE A 83 -5.68 -2.31 -6.42
CA ILE A 83 -6.83 -2.31 -7.34
C ILE A 83 -7.61 -0.99 -7.29
N GLU A 84 -7.73 -0.35 -6.13
CA GLU A 84 -8.30 0.99 -6.02
C GLU A 84 -7.46 2.01 -6.79
N ALA A 85 -6.14 1.98 -6.59
CA ALA A 85 -5.21 2.80 -7.34
C ALA A 85 -5.28 2.54 -8.85
N PHE A 86 -5.42 1.26 -9.25
CA PHE A 86 -5.63 0.88 -10.65
C PHE A 86 -6.88 1.55 -11.25
N LYS A 87 -8.01 1.47 -10.55
CA LYS A 87 -9.30 2.04 -10.98
C LYS A 87 -9.19 3.55 -11.16
N ILE A 88 -8.62 4.25 -10.18
CA ILE A 88 -8.42 5.71 -10.21
C ILE A 88 -7.49 6.09 -11.37
N ALA A 89 -6.33 5.43 -11.50
CA ALA A 89 -5.38 5.71 -12.57
C ALA A 89 -5.99 5.52 -13.96
N CYS A 90 -6.79 4.47 -14.17
CA CYS A 90 -7.47 4.23 -15.44
C CYS A 90 -8.50 5.33 -15.80
N ILE A 91 -9.04 6.05 -14.82
CA ILE A 91 -9.94 7.19 -15.06
C ILE A 91 -9.12 8.42 -15.45
N GLU A 92 -8.07 8.70 -14.69
CA GLU A 92 -7.38 9.99 -14.75
C GLU A 92 -6.30 10.08 -15.83
N MET A 93 -5.75 8.95 -16.28
CA MET A 93 -4.59 8.91 -17.19
C MET A 93 -4.84 9.57 -18.55
N ASN A 94 -6.10 9.60 -19.01
CA ASN A 94 -6.49 10.26 -20.27
C ASN A 94 -7.14 11.63 -20.08
N SER A 95 -7.10 12.19 -18.88
CA SER A 95 -7.69 13.51 -18.66
C SER A 95 -6.99 14.57 -19.51
N ASP A 96 -7.76 15.53 -20.04
CA ASP A 96 -7.21 16.73 -20.70
C ASP A 96 -6.54 17.66 -19.68
N ASN A 97 -6.88 17.53 -18.40
CA ASN A 97 -6.30 18.30 -17.32
C ASN A 97 -4.89 17.78 -16.95
N LYS A 98 -3.87 18.65 -17.10
CA LYS A 98 -2.46 18.34 -16.81
C LYS A 98 -2.24 17.89 -15.35
N LEU A 99 -2.94 18.48 -14.39
CA LEU A 99 -2.85 18.10 -12.99
C LEU A 99 -3.43 16.70 -12.76
N GLN A 100 -4.59 16.40 -13.34
CA GLN A 100 -5.21 15.07 -13.22
C GLN A 100 -4.32 13.99 -13.85
N ARG A 101 -3.68 14.24 -14.99
CA ARG A 101 -2.70 13.29 -15.55
C ARG A 101 -1.51 13.07 -14.62
N LYS A 102 -1.02 14.11 -13.95
CA LYS A 102 0.06 13.99 -12.97
C LYS A 102 -0.38 13.19 -11.73
N LEU A 103 -1.61 13.39 -11.27
CA LEU A 103 -2.20 12.59 -10.19
C LEU A 103 -2.37 11.13 -10.61
N ALA A 104 -2.80 10.86 -11.84
CA ALA A 104 -2.88 9.51 -12.38
C ALA A 104 -1.53 8.79 -12.31
N HIS A 105 -0.44 9.49 -12.66
CA HIS A 105 0.92 8.97 -12.61
C HIS A 105 1.36 8.63 -11.19
N PHE A 106 1.04 9.51 -10.23
CA PHE A 106 1.26 9.26 -8.81
C PHE A 106 0.48 8.03 -8.33
N THR A 107 -0.80 7.95 -8.69
CA THR A 107 -1.68 6.83 -8.35
C THR A 107 -1.18 5.52 -8.96
N CYS A 108 -0.64 5.53 -10.18
CA CYS A 108 0.01 4.35 -10.78
C CYS A 108 1.19 3.85 -9.94
N ALA A 109 2.09 4.76 -9.55
CA ALA A 109 3.25 4.41 -8.73
C ALA A 109 2.82 3.85 -7.37
N ARG A 110 1.79 4.43 -6.75
CA ARG A 110 1.17 3.93 -5.52
C ARG A 110 0.57 2.54 -5.71
N GLY A 111 -0.15 2.29 -6.80
CA GLY A 111 -0.72 0.97 -7.09
C GLY A 111 0.36 -0.10 -7.28
N LEU A 112 1.41 0.21 -8.03
CA LEU A 112 2.56 -0.67 -8.22
C LEU A 112 3.29 -0.99 -6.92
N HIS A 113 3.42 -0.02 -6.03
CA HIS A 113 3.98 -0.24 -4.69
C HIS A 113 3.21 -1.32 -3.94
N PHE A 114 1.89 -1.19 -3.88
CA PHE A 114 1.04 -2.15 -3.19
C PHE A 114 0.96 -3.51 -3.88
N VAL A 115 1.16 -3.59 -5.20
CA VAL A 115 1.36 -4.88 -5.89
C VAL A 115 2.60 -5.59 -5.33
N VAL A 116 3.73 -4.88 -5.21
CA VAL A 116 4.97 -5.48 -4.71
C VAL A 116 4.84 -5.87 -3.24
N ASP A 117 4.23 -5.03 -2.41
CA ASP A 117 3.98 -5.33 -1.00
C ASP A 117 3.03 -6.52 -0.84
N GLY A 118 1.88 -6.52 -1.52
CA GLY A 118 0.91 -7.61 -1.49
C GLY A 118 1.45 -8.95 -2.00
N LEU A 119 2.58 -8.96 -2.71
CA LEU A 119 3.27 -10.17 -3.16
C LEU A 119 4.56 -10.46 -2.39
N THR A 120 4.95 -9.61 -1.43
CA THR A 120 6.14 -9.80 -0.60
C THR A 120 5.88 -10.88 0.46
N PRO A 121 6.67 -11.96 0.52
CA PRO A 121 6.43 -13.07 1.46
C PRO A 121 6.33 -12.69 2.94
N ALA A 122 7.10 -11.69 3.38
CA ALA A 122 7.03 -11.20 4.76
C ALA A 122 5.72 -10.47 5.06
N HIS A 123 5.08 -9.87 4.04
CA HIS A 123 3.82 -9.14 4.16
C HIS A 123 2.60 -10.06 4.15
N HIS A 124 2.83 -11.37 3.95
CA HIS A 124 1.80 -12.41 3.96
C HIS A 124 1.51 -12.97 5.35
N LYS A 125 2.22 -12.51 6.39
CA LYS A 125 2.09 -13.03 7.75
C LYS A 125 1.32 -12.08 8.63
N GLY A 126 0.48 -12.67 9.47
CA GLY A 126 -0.33 -11.93 10.44
C GLY A 126 -1.77 -11.76 10.03
N HIS A 127 -2.48 -10.94 10.79
CA HIS A 127 -3.89 -10.60 10.59
C HIS A 127 -4.20 -9.23 11.19
N ARG A 128 -5.31 -8.63 10.80
CA ARG A 128 -5.77 -7.36 11.31
C ARG A 128 -6.38 -7.53 12.70
N LEU A 129 -6.00 -6.64 13.61
CA LEU A 129 -6.60 -6.52 14.93
C LEU A 129 -7.84 -5.62 14.86
N LYS A 130 -9.03 -6.21 15.01
CA LYS A 130 -10.34 -5.55 14.79
C LYS A 130 -10.61 -4.33 15.69
N ASN A 131 -9.88 -4.17 16.79
CA ASN A 131 -10.13 -3.13 17.80
C ASN A 131 -8.97 -2.13 18.00
N ILE A 132 -7.92 -2.20 17.19
CA ILE A 132 -6.78 -1.29 17.28
C ILE A 132 -6.88 -0.22 16.19
N LYS A 133 -6.88 1.05 16.61
CA LYS A 133 -6.78 2.21 15.71
C LYS A 133 -5.33 2.69 15.68
N GLY A 134 -4.75 2.83 14.48
CA GLY A 134 -3.38 3.32 14.30
C GLY A 134 -2.43 2.25 13.75
N TRP A 135 -1.13 2.51 13.84
CA TRP A 135 -0.10 1.77 13.09
C TRP A 135 0.12 0.34 13.59
N SER A 136 -0.40 -0.04 14.76
CA SER A 136 -0.30 -1.41 15.29
C SER A 136 -1.52 -2.29 14.96
N ASN A 137 -2.33 -1.91 13.97
CA ASN A 137 -3.54 -2.64 13.60
C ASN A 137 -3.29 -3.96 12.85
N TRP A 138 -2.03 -4.31 12.59
CA TRP A 138 -1.62 -5.58 12.02
C TRP A 138 -0.79 -6.37 13.04
N HIS A 139 -1.17 -7.62 13.27
CA HIS A 139 -0.46 -8.53 14.16
C HIS A 139 0.32 -9.55 13.35
N ASP A 140 1.60 -9.27 13.09
CA ASP A 140 2.53 -10.29 12.60
C ASP A 140 2.98 -11.16 13.81
N PRO A 141 2.78 -12.49 13.78
CA PRO A 141 3.21 -13.40 14.85
C PRO A 141 4.74 -13.42 15.06
N HIS A 142 5.51 -12.85 14.15
CA HIS A 142 6.96 -12.71 14.23
C HIS A 142 7.42 -11.31 14.64
N TRP A 143 6.48 -10.39 14.90
CA TRP A 143 6.76 -9.08 15.47
C TRP A 143 6.99 -9.19 16.98
N ASP A 144 8.11 -8.65 17.47
CA ASP A 144 8.43 -8.71 18.89
C ASP A 144 7.80 -7.54 19.63
N HIS A 145 6.57 -7.72 20.12
CA HIS A 145 5.83 -6.69 20.86
C HIS A 145 6.50 -6.24 22.17
N SER A 146 7.56 -6.93 22.62
CA SER A 146 8.36 -6.49 23.77
C SER A 146 9.39 -5.41 23.43
N LYS A 147 9.67 -5.18 22.13
CA LYS A 147 10.61 -4.18 21.65
C LYS A 147 9.87 -2.94 21.13
N PRO A 148 10.46 -1.73 21.24
CA PRO A 148 9.93 -0.55 20.58
C PRO A 148 9.74 -0.79 19.07
N ASP A 149 8.71 -0.18 18.47
CA ASP A 149 8.43 -0.32 17.03
C ASP A 149 9.65 -0.02 16.16
N MET A 150 10.45 0.99 16.52
CA MET A 150 11.69 1.32 15.81
C MET A 150 12.76 0.22 15.93
N GLY A 151 12.81 -0.48 17.06
CA GLY A 151 13.70 -1.64 17.26
C GLY A 151 13.29 -2.83 16.38
N ASN A 152 11.98 -3.09 16.26
CA ASN A 152 11.46 -4.07 15.31
C ASN A 152 11.69 -3.65 13.86
N LEU A 153 11.49 -2.37 13.54
CA LEU A 153 11.70 -1.83 12.20
C LEU A 153 13.17 -1.94 11.75
N LEU A 154 14.14 -1.77 12.64
CA LEU A 154 15.57 -1.82 12.28
C LEU A 154 16.19 -3.21 12.39
N PHE A 155 15.76 -4.01 13.38
CA PHE A 155 16.41 -5.28 13.73
C PHE A 155 15.47 -6.49 13.73
N GLY A 156 14.18 -6.30 13.46
CA GLY A 156 13.19 -7.35 13.38
C GLY A 156 13.41 -8.29 12.20
N LYS A 157 12.83 -9.50 12.29
CA LYS A 157 12.99 -10.54 11.26
C LYS A 157 12.42 -10.08 9.91
N HIS A 158 11.32 -9.34 9.94
CA HIS A 158 10.70 -8.73 8.76
C HIS A 158 11.68 -7.83 8.01
N SER A 159 12.21 -6.80 8.69
CA SER A 159 13.14 -5.85 8.07
C SER A 159 14.44 -6.50 7.62
N ARG A 160 14.93 -7.51 8.35
CA ARG A 160 16.10 -8.31 7.91
C ARG A 160 15.82 -9.09 6.63
N PHE A 161 14.60 -9.62 6.46
CA PHE A 161 14.19 -10.26 5.21
C PHE A 161 14.13 -9.25 4.07
N GLU A 162 13.51 -8.10 4.29
CA GLU A 162 13.44 -7.03 3.28
C GLU A 162 14.83 -6.53 2.85
N PHE A 163 15.73 -6.34 3.81
CA PHE A 163 17.12 -5.98 3.54
C PHE A 163 17.87 -7.07 2.77
N ALA A 164 17.66 -8.34 3.10
CA ALA A 164 18.24 -9.46 2.35
C ALA A 164 17.73 -9.47 0.90
N CYS A 165 16.43 -9.29 0.69
CA CYS A 165 15.82 -9.16 -0.64
C CYS A 165 16.39 -7.97 -1.40
N ALA A 166 16.54 -6.80 -0.78
CA ALA A 166 17.15 -5.63 -1.39
C ALA A 166 18.58 -5.91 -1.88
N ARG A 167 19.41 -6.53 -1.03
CA ARG A 167 20.77 -6.95 -1.41
C ARG A 167 20.75 -7.95 -2.56
N TYR A 168 19.86 -8.94 -2.53
CA TYR A 168 19.74 -9.91 -3.61
C TYR A 168 19.36 -9.24 -4.93
N MET A 169 18.39 -8.31 -4.90
CA MET A 169 17.97 -7.57 -6.08
C MET A 169 19.12 -6.73 -6.65
N PHE A 170 19.77 -5.92 -5.81
CA PHE A 170 20.84 -5.01 -6.21
C PHE A 170 22.05 -5.75 -6.80
N PHE A 171 22.56 -6.77 -6.10
CA PHE A 171 23.76 -7.49 -6.55
C PHE A 171 23.50 -8.52 -7.67
N ASN A 172 22.22 -8.88 -7.94
CA ASN A 172 21.90 -9.95 -8.89
C ASN A 172 20.91 -9.51 -9.97
N THR A 173 20.72 -8.21 -10.20
CA THR A 173 19.71 -7.67 -11.13
C THR A 173 19.81 -8.31 -12.52
N LYS A 174 21.02 -8.41 -13.09
CA LYS A 174 21.24 -9.06 -14.41
C LYS A 174 20.75 -10.51 -14.44
N LYS A 175 21.01 -11.27 -13.37
CA LYS A 175 20.58 -12.67 -13.24
C LYS A 175 19.07 -12.77 -13.06
N ILE A 176 18.47 -11.90 -12.25
CA ILE A 176 17.03 -11.82 -12.04
C ILE A 176 16.31 -11.50 -13.36
N ILE A 177 16.79 -10.53 -14.14
CA ILE A 177 16.26 -10.23 -15.48
C ILE A 177 16.35 -11.44 -16.40
N LYS A 178 17.48 -12.17 -16.39
CA LYS A 178 17.63 -13.40 -17.18
C LYS A 178 16.61 -14.47 -16.75
N ASN A 179 16.48 -14.72 -15.45
CA ASN A 179 15.52 -15.69 -14.92
C ASN A 179 14.08 -15.31 -15.28
N TYR A 180 13.73 -14.05 -15.12
CA TYR A 180 12.43 -13.53 -15.50
C TYR A 180 12.16 -13.67 -17.00
N ARG A 181 13.14 -13.37 -17.88
CA ARG A 181 13.01 -13.63 -19.32
C ARG A 181 12.72 -15.09 -19.63
N THR A 182 13.35 -16.03 -18.92
CA THR A 182 13.08 -17.46 -19.08
C THR A 182 11.67 -17.81 -18.60
N PHE A 183 11.30 -17.38 -17.39
CA PHE A 183 9.97 -17.56 -16.81
C PHE A 183 8.87 -17.04 -17.77
N ARG A 184 9.08 -15.83 -18.31
CA ARG A 184 8.16 -15.12 -19.19
C ARG A 184 7.85 -15.86 -20.50
N LYS A 185 8.70 -16.78 -20.96
CA LYS A 185 8.44 -17.57 -22.18
C LYS A 185 7.23 -18.49 -22.03
N ASN A 186 6.93 -18.90 -20.80
CA ASN A 186 5.89 -19.89 -20.50
C ASN A 186 4.71 -19.26 -19.74
N ALA A 187 4.81 -17.99 -19.35
CA ALA A 187 3.78 -17.30 -18.60
C ALA A 187 2.83 -16.55 -19.55
N SER A 188 1.53 -16.57 -19.25
CA SER A 188 0.56 -15.73 -19.97
C SER A 188 0.92 -14.25 -19.80
N LEU A 189 0.81 -13.49 -20.89
CA LEU A 189 1.06 -12.05 -20.93
C LEU A 189 -0.21 -11.24 -21.22
N GLU A 190 -1.35 -11.93 -21.17
CA GLU A 190 -2.65 -11.34 -21.46
C GLU A 190 -3.03 -10.33 -20.38
N PRO A 191 -3.28 -9.06 -20.74
CA PRO A 191 -3.80 -8.07 -19.82
C PRO A 191 -5.24 -8.37 -19.42
N PHE A 192 -5.61 -7.95 -18.21
CA PHE A 192 -6.98 -7.98 -17.74
C PHE A 192 -7.74 -6.70 -18.14
N GLN A 193 -8.99 -6.87 -18.55
CA GLN A 193 -9.92 -5.77 -18.84
C GLN A 193 -10.82 -5.43 -17.64
N ASN A 194 -10.91 -6.33 -16.67
CA ASN A 194 -11.71 -6.13 -15.47
C ASN A 194 -10.79 -5.99 -14.24
N PRO A 195 -10.96 -4.95 -13.41
CA PRO A 195 -10.22 -4.82 -12.16
C PRO A 195 -10.37 -6.00 -11.20
N GLU A 196 -11.53 -6.68 -11.17
CA GLU A 196 -11.77 -7.82 -10.28
C GLU A 196 -11.06 -9.10 -10.77
N ASP A 197 -10.93 -9.29 -12.09
CA ASP A 197 -10.12 -10.38 -12.65
C ASP A 197 -8.64 -10.14 -12.34
N LEU A 198 -8.18 -8.89 -12.46
CA LEU A 198 -6.82 -8.50 -12.05
C LEU A 198 -6.61 -8.72 -10.55
N LYS A 199 -7.59 -8.38 -9.71
CA LYS A 199 -7.56 -8.64 -8.27
C LYS A 199 -7.36 -10.13 -7.99
N THR A 200 -8.21 -10.97 -8.59
CA THR A 200 -8.16 -12.43 -8.45
C THR A 200 -6.80 -12.98 -8.88
N PHE A 201 -6.26 -12.50 -10.00
CA PHE A 201 -4.92 -12.85 -10.46
C PHE A 201 -3.84 -12.49 -9.43
N LEU A 202 -3.87 -11.28 -8.85
CA LEU A 202 -2.88 -10.87 -7.85
C LEU A 202 -3.00 -11.69 -6.55
N MET A 203 -4.23 -12.03 -6.12
CA MET A 203 -4.46 -12.89 -4.95
C MET A 203 -3.92 -14.31 -5.17
N ASP A 204 -4.17 -14.91 -6.35
CA ASP A 204 -3.62 -16.21 -6.72
C ASP A 204 -2.08 -16.19 -6.75
N LYS A 205 -1.47 -15.12 -7.27
CA LYS A 205 -0.01 -14.93 -7.21
C LYS A 205 0.50 -14.84 -5.78
N ALA A 206 -0.17 -14.08 -4.91
CA ALA A 206 0.19 -13.98 -3.50
C ALA A 206 0.13 -15.34 -2.81
N LEU A 207 -0.94 -16.12 -3.06
CA LEU A 207 -1.11 -17.45 -2.51
C LEU A 207 0.02 -18.40 -2.95
N ARG A 208 0.33 -18.45 -4.24
CA ARG A 208 1.43 -19.28 -4.77
C ARG A 208 2.77 -18.91 -4.15
N ILE A 209 3.06 -17.62 -4.03
CA ILE A 209 4.28 -17.13 -3.38
C ILE A 209 4.32 -17.56 -1.90
N SER A 210 3.21 -17.41 -1.17
CA SER A 210 3.10 -17.80 0.24
C SER A 210 3.33 -19.30 0.43
N GLN A 211 2.79 -20.14 -0.46
CA GLN A 211 2.97 -21.60 -0.44
C GLN A 211 4.44 -22.04 -0.61
N THR A 212 5.30 -21.20 -1.17
CA THR A 212 6.75 -21.49 -1.26
C THR A 212 7.45 -21.51 0.11
N GLN A 213 6.80 -20.91 1.14
CA GLN A 213 7.28 -20.76 2.51
C GLN A 213 8.67 -20.12 2.61
N VAL A 214 9.01 -19.24 1.66
CA VAL A 214 10.35 -18.66 1.58
C VAL A 214 10.66 -17.76 2.79
N TYR A 215 9.66 -17.10 3.37
CA TYR A 215 9.86 -16.31 4.57
C TYR A 215 10.11 -17.20 5.79
N GLU A 216 9.34 -18.26 5.99
CA GLU A 216 9.52 -19.22 7.09
C GLU A 216 10.85 -19.97 7.00
N LYS A 217 11.27 -20.32 5.78
CA LYS A 217 12.62 -20.83 5.52
C LYS A 217 13.68 -19.83 5.98
N PHE A 218 13.51 -18.54 5.71
CA PHE A 218 14.40 -17.50 6.21
C PHE A 218 14.39 -17.39 7.74
N LEU A 219 13.20 -17.42 8.37
CA LEU A 219 13.05 -17.35 9.82
C LEU A 219 13.74 -18.50 10.55
N THR A 220 13.83 -19.67 9.91
CA THR A 220 14.51 -20.88 10.40
C THR A 220 15.99 -20.98 9.98
N GLY A 221 16.54 -19.93 9.36
CA GLY A 221 17.96 -19.86 8.97
C GLY A 221 18.32 -20.62 7.69
N LYS A 222 17.33 -21.15 6.95
CA LYS A 222 17.59 -21.83 5.67
C LYS A 222 18.04 -20.83 4.59
N LYS A 223 18.90 -21.29 3.68
CA LYS A 223 19.41 -20.47 2.57
C LYS A 223 18.33 -20.25 1.50
N ILE A 224 17.76 -19.04 1.46
CA ILE A 224 16.66 -18.68 0.53
C ILE A 224 17.09 -17.95 -0.74
N LYS A 225 18.35 -17.52 -0.84
CA LYS A 225 18.84 -16.62 -1.91
C LYS A 225 18.49 -17.09 -3.32
N GLN A 226 18.73 -18.37 -3.64
CA GLN A 226 18.45 -18.87 -5.00
C GLN A 226 16.95 -18.93 -5.29
N GLN A 227 16.14 -19.30 -4.29
CA GLN A 227 14.68 -19.34 -4.41
C GLN A 227 14.13 -17.94 -4.71
N ILE A 228 14.56 -16.93 -3.95
CA ILE A 228 14.19 -15.54 -4.19
C ILE A 228 14.59 -15.07 -5.61
N ILE A 229 15.83 -15.33 -6.03
CA ILE A 229 16.37 -14.85 -7.31
C ILE A 229 15.75 -15.57 -8.53
N LYS A 230 15.42 -16.86 -8.40
CA LYS A 230 14.96 -17.70 -9.52
C LYS A 230 13.44 -17.81 -9.62
N GLU A 231 12.73 -17.66 -8.51
CA GLU A 231 11.29 -17.93 -8.43
C GLU A 231 10.54 -16.69 -7.97
N THR A 232 10.79 -16.21 -6.75
CA THR A 232 10.00 -15.14 -6.13
C THR A 232 10.08 -13.83 -6.91
N PHE A 233 11.27 -13.32 -7.24
CA PHE A 233 11.38 -12.07 -8.00
C PHE A 233 10.77 -12.17 -9.40
N PRO A 234 11.05 -13.22 -10.22
CA PRO A 234 10.36 -13.41 -11.49
C PRO A 234 8.84 -13.39 -11.41
N GLU A 235 8.24 -14.02 -10.40
CA GLU A 235 6.78 -14.01 -10.19
C GLU A 235 6.24 -12.61 -9.89
N ILE A 236 6.91 -11.86 -9.01
CA ILE A 236 6.49 -10.50 -8.66
C ILE A 236 6.65 -9.56 -9.85
N ILE A 237 7.76 -9.66 -10.59
CA ILE A 237 7.99 -8.87 -11.80
C ILE A 237 6.92 -9.19 -12.86
N HIS A 238 6.52 -10.46 -12.99
CA HIS A 238 5.43 -10.86 -13.90
C HIS A 238 4.10 -10.20 -13.52
N ALA A 239 3.74 -10.24 -12.24
CA ALA A 239 2.51 -9.60 -11.76
C ALA A 239 2.52 -8.09 -12.03
N VAL A 240 3.66 -7.42 -11.82
CA VAL A 240 3.86 -6.01 -12.17
C VAL A 240 3.73 -5.76 -13.67
N GLU A 241 4.35 -6.59 -14.52
CA GLU A 241 4.19 -6.49 -15.99
C GLU A 241 2.72 -6.59 -16.39
N ILE A 242 1.97 -7.56 -15.85
CA ILE A 242 0.54 -7.74 -16.13
C ILE A 242 -0.29 -6.56 -15.64
N TYR A 243 -0.01 -6.05 -14.46
CA TYR A 243 -0.69 -4.88 -13.91
C TYR A 243 -0.53 -3.65 -14.82
N ILE A 244 0.71 -3.38 -15.26
CA ILE A 244 1.00 -2.28 -16.19
C ILE A 244 0.31 -2.49 -17.54
N ARG A 245 0.37 -3.70 -18.10
CA ARG A 245 -0.30 -4.03 -19.37
C ARG A 245 -1.81 -3.81 -19.30
N SER A 246 -2.44 -4.26 -18.22
CA SER A 246 -3.88 -4.10 -17.96
C SER A 246 -4.27 -2.62 -17.87
N LEU A 247 -3.46 -1.85 -17.15
CA LEU A 247 -3.68 -0.42 -16.97
C LEU A 247 -3.62 0.31 -18.31
N TYR A 248 -2.64 -0.03 -19.15
CA TYR A 248 -2.52 0.51 -20.50
C TYR A 248 -3.68 0.12 -21.42
N LEU A 249 -4.16 -1.12 -21.33
CA LEU A 249 -5.28 -1.58 -22.14
C LEU A 249 -6.53 -0.74 -21.83
N LEU A 250 -6.85 -0.59 -20.54
CA LEU A 250 -8.04 0.13 -20.10
C LEU A 250 -7.95 1.65 -20.26
N ALA A 251 -6.77 2.22 -20.03
CA ALA A 251 -6.55 3.61 -20.38
C ALA A 251 -6.73 3.82 -21.90
N ALA A 252 -6.19 2.95 -22.75
CA ALA A 252 -6.31 3.13 -24.20
C ALA A 252 -7.75 3.00 -24.71
N THR A 253 -8.57 2.08 -24.18
CA THR A 253 -9.97 1.92 -24.59
C THR A 253 -10.86 3.09 -24.18
N ARG A 254 -10.63 3.69 -23.01
CA ARG A 254 -11.43 4.85 -22.56
C ARG A 254 -11.24 6.11 -23.40
N LYS A 255 -10.10 6.26 -24.09
CA LYS A 255 -9.91 7.35 -25.07
C LYS A 255 -10.92 7.28 -26.24
N LYS A 256 -11.49 6.10 -26.54
CA LYS A 256 -12.51 5.93 -27.58
C LYS A 256 -13.93 6.28 -27.11
N HIS A 257 -14.20 6.28 -25.80
CA HIS A 257 -15.54 6.46 -25.25
C HIS A 257 -15.56 7.67 -24.30
N GLY A 258 -15.78 8.86 -24.86
CA GLY A 258 -16.39 10.04 -24.21
C GLY A 258 -15.91 10.50 -22.82
N LYS A 259 -15.70 11.80 -22.66
CA LYS A 259 -15.28 12.44 -21.38
C LYS A 259 -16.27 12.14 -20.25
N PHE A 260 -15.83 11.39 -19.25
CA PHE A 260 -16.48 11.36 -17.94
C PHE A 260 -15.85 12.42 -17.04
N TYR A 261 -16.64 13.43 -16.67
CA TYR A 261 -16.25 14.42 -15.67
C TYR A 261 -16.58 13.87 -14.28
N ILE A 262 -15.55 13.49 -13.53
CA ILE A 262 -15.66 13.35 -12.07
C ILE A 262 -15.05 14.61 -11.46
N ARG A 263 -15.81 15.27 -10.58
CA ARG A 263 -15.35 16.44 -9.83
C ARG A 263 -14.36 16.00 -8.75
N ILE A 264 -13.09 15.99 -9.10
CA ILE A 264 -11.98 15.81 -8.14
C ILE A 264 -11.76 17.15 -7.42
N PRO A 265 -11.65 17.17 -6.07
CA PRO A 265 -11.43 18.39 -5.32
C PRO A 265 -10.16 19.09 -5.78
N ARG A 266 -10.26 20.41 -6.01
CA ARG A 266 -9.15 21.25 -6.47
C ARG A 266 -8.05 21.29 -5.41
N PRO A 267 -6.79 21.59 -5.77
CA PRO A 267 -5.73 21.83 -4.79
C PRO A 267 -6.10 22.88 -3.73
N SER A 268 -6.95 23.85 -4.08
CA SER A 268 -7.55 24.81 -3.14
C SER A 268 -8.44 24.15 -2.09
N ASP A 269 -9.20 23.13 -2.50
CA ASP A 269 -10.13 22.38 -1.65
C ASP A 269 -9.33 21.48 -0.68
N ILE A 270 -8.19 20.95 -1.16
CA ILE A 270 -7.22 20.21 -0.34
C ILE A 270 -6.51 21.15 0.65
N LYS A 271 -6.14 22.36 0.22
CA LYS A 271 -5.51 23.39 1.07
C LYS A 271 -6.47 23.88 2.16
N HIS A 272 -7.75 24.08 1.84
CA HIS A 272 -8.78 24.45 2.81
C HIS A 272 -9.05 23.35 3.83
N ALA A 273 -9.15 22.09 3.40
CA ALA A 273 -9.28 20.96 4.32
C ALA A 273 -8.05 20.80 5.22
N PHE A 274 -6.85 21.12 4.72
CA PHE A 274 -5.60 21.11 5.49
C PHE A 274 -5.56 22.22 6.54
N LEU A 275 -5.99 23.44 6.18
CA LEU A 275 -6.07 24.57 7.11
C LEU A 275 -7.13 24.32 8.20
N GLN A 276 -8.28 23.73 7.86
CA GLN A 276 -9.30 23.37 8.84
C GLN A 276 -8.86 22.27 9.83
N ALA A 277 -7.95 21.39 9.41
CA ALA A 277 -7.39 20.35 10.28
C ALA A 277 -6.25 20.84 11.18
N LEU A 278 -5.60 21.95 10.81
CA LEU A 278 -4.48 22.55 11.54
C LEU A 278 -4.89 23.64 12.53
N VAL A 279 -6.12 24.16 12.44
CA VAL A 279 -6.67 25.04 13.47
C VAL A 279 -7.20 24.16 14.59
N PRO A 280 -6.56 24.13 15.79
CA PRO A 280 -7.15 23.46 16.94
C PRO A 280 -8.50 24.12 17.19
N LYS A 281 -9.57 23.32 17.17
CA LYS A 281 -10.89 23.79 17.61
C LYS A 281 -10.70 24.28 19.04
N LYS A 282 -10.79 25.61 19.25
CA LYS A 282 -10.88 26.18 20.59
C LYS A 282 -11.95 25.38 21.33
N PRO A 283 -11.67 24.82 22.52
CA PRO A 283 -12.71 24.18 23.31
C PRO A 283 -13.84 25.20 23.46
N LYS A 284 -15.04 24.83 23.01
CA LYS A 284 -16.22 25.63 23.26
C LYS A 284 -16.36 25.71 24.77
N ASN A 285 -16.16 26.90 25.30
CA ASN A 285 -16.36 27.22 26.70
C ASN A 285 -17.87 27.09 26.95
N THR A 286 -18.32 25.91 27.37
CA THR A 286 -19.70 25.69 27.82
C THR A 286 -19.83 26.23 29.23
N ASN A 287 -19.87 27.56 29.34
CA ASN A 287 -20.37 28.27 30.51
C ASN A 287 -21.30 29.37 30.01
N SER A 288 -22.56 28.99 29.78
CA SER A 288 -23.71 29.89 29.77
C SER A 288 -24.98 29.04 29.84
N VAL A 289 -25.23 28.42 31.00
CA VAL A 289 -26.61 28.07 31.35
C VAL A 289 -27.23 29.36 31.87
N GLY A 290 -27.78 30.11 30.92
CA GLY A 290 -28.73 31.17 31.21
C GLY A 290 -30.02 30.51 31.71
N THR A 291 -30.33 30.81 32.95
CA THR A 291 -31.63 30.64 33.60
C THR A 291 -32.73 31.23 32.71
N GLN A 292 -33.75 30.44 32.37
CA GLN A 292 -35.12 30.95 32.32
C GLN A 292 -36.14 29.82 32.37
N TYR A 293 -37.13 30.07 33.24
CA TYR A 293 -38.31 29.30 33.57
C TYR A 293 -39.18 28.99 32.34
N ASN A 294 -39.82 27.81 32.28
CA ASN A 294 -41.24 27.74 32.61
C ASN A 294 -41.80 26.34 32.83
N GLN A 295 -42.78 26.36 33.73
CA GLN A 295 -43.69 25.35 34.25
C GLN A 295 -44.26 24.36 33.21
N SER A 296 -44.45 23.10 33.60
CA SER A 296 -45.76 22.52 33.96
C SER A 296 -45.70 20.99 33.98
N GLY A 297 -46.41 20.37 34.95
CA GLY A 297 -47.03 19.06 34.72
C GLY A 297 -46.43 17.87 35.47
N THR A 298 -46.89 17.69 36.70
CA THR A 298 -47.46 16.44 37.26
C THR A 298 -46.75 15.09 37.07
N GLY A 299 -46.50 14.41 38.19
CA GLY A 299 -46.59 12.94 38.23
C GLY A 299 -45.54 12.23 39.07
N GLU A 300 -45.83 12.11 40.36
CA GLU A 300 -45.73 10.87 41.15
C GLU A 300 -44.40 10.08 41.25
N ASN A 301 -43.96 10.02 42.52
CA ASN A 301 -43.76 8.80 43.32
C ASN A 301 -42.38 8.12 43.43
N ILE A 302 -41.90 8.19 44.69
CA ILE A 302 -41.46 7.08 45.56
C ILE A 302 -39.99 6.62 45.43
N GLU A 303 -39.23 7.13 46.41
CA GLU A 303 -38.38 6.43 47.40
C GLU A 303 -37.48 5.23 47.03
N HIS A 304 -36.33 5.26 47.74
CA HIS A 304 -35.42 4.19 48.13
C HIS A 304 -34.25 3.86 47.19
N ASN A 305 -33.06 4.37 47.54
CA ASN A 305 -32.02 3.48 48.03
C ASN A 305 -30.93 4.23 48.81
N ARG A 306 -30.75 3.80 50.06
CA ARG A 306 -29.63 4.15 50.92
C ARG A 306 -28.40 3.34 50.50
N ASP A 307 -27.28 4.05 50.51
CA ASP A 307 -25.97 3.67 51.04
C ASP A 307 -25.71 2.18 51.32
N HIS A 308 -24.66 1.64 50.69
CA HIS A 308 -23.59 0.98 51.44
C HIS A 308 -22.24 1.15 50.72
N ALA A 309 -21.36 1.89 51.38
CA ALA A 309 -19.94 1.94 51.14
C ALA A 309 -19.19 1.31 52.33
N LYS A 310 -17.95 0.88 52.03
CA LYS A 310 -16.84 0.41 52.90
C LYS A 310 -16.81 -1.10 53.15
N GLN A 311 -15.82 -1.82 52.62
CA GLN A 311 -14.35 -1.84 52.88
C GLN A 311 -13.93 -2.65 54.12
N ASN A 312 -12.92 -3.49 53.88
CA ASN A 312 -11.90 -4.03 54.78
C ASN A 312 -12.26 -5.25 55.64
N SER A 313 -11.80 -6.43 55.19
CA SER A 313 -10.74 -7.25 55.82
C SER A 313 -10.57 -8.55 55.04
#